data_AF-A0A7C5X6F1-F1
#
_entry.id   AF-A0A7C5X6F1-F1
#
_cell.length_a   1.000
_cell.length_b   1.000
_cell.length_c   1.000
_cell.angle_alpha   90.00
_cell.angle_beta   90.00
_cell.angle_gamma   90.00
#
_symmetry.space_group_name_H-M   'P 1'
#
loop_
_entity.id
_entity.type
_entity.pdbx_description
1 polymer ?
#
loop_
_entity_poly.entity_id
_entity_poly.type
_entity_poly.pdbx_seq_one_letter_code
_entity_poly.pdbx_strand_id
1 'polypeptide(L)'
;MLKNVVGFDLNPLAVLTARTNYLLAVADLLAYVTGSVEIPVYLADSIMVEKRTTLVGNVYVLRASAGDFEVPVNIVEKGLLPSILAEVARCLENRYSVEDFKRRLESAYKLNSGELNALAKLYEKLLRLEEEGKNRVWVAVIRNAFAPILKGRFDYVVGNPPWVNWENLPEAYREASRPLWDLYGMSKVISIGGFKKDLAMLFLVRCFDLYLKEGGKLGFLMPFTVFKTQAGAGFREFLAKKTRVYVIHDMVTLYPFEGATNRTSLVVVEKLCEVNLERIQDSAKKEACVEALSKAFENNMKGIKHVIWVNPSSKAIPTDKPLEEVFKETIRYEAVMVPLDPKKPESPWMQVTPRIIGAVRKLLAGQQYYEAHEGVNVALNQVYYVEIKGKRSDGELIITNPPEPGQKKKIKQVEAVIEPDLVYPLIRGRDIKKWYAEFKNRYVIIPHDPKTGQPIKPEDMKTLFPNAFSYFSLFK
;
A
#
# COMPACT_ATOMS: atom_id res chain seq x y z
N MET A 1 -0.88 -30.10 10.28
CA MET A 1 -1.26 -28.69 10.51
C MET A 1 -0.08 -27.73 10.34
N LEU A 2 1.04 -27.95 11.05
CA LEU A 2 2.24 -27.09 11.06
C LEU A 2 2.97 -26.88 9.72
N LYS A 3 2.59 -27.63 8.66
CA LYS A 3 3.08 -27.44 7.29
C LYS A 3 2.11 -26.66 6.39
N ASN A 4 0.86 -26.50 6.81
CA ASN A 4 -0.23 -26.03 5.94
C ASN A 4 -0.56 -24.55 6.14
N VAL A 5 -0.39 -24.05 7.38
CA VAL A 5 -0.66 -22.64 7.72
C VAL A 5 0.66 -22.02 8.13
N VAL A 6 1.10 -21.01 7.37
CA VAL A 6 2.37 -20.30 7.55
C VAL A 6 2.09 -18.80 7.62
N GLY A 7 2.74 -18.09 8.53
CA GLY A 7 2.59 -16.65 8.71
C GLY A 7 3.90 -15.87 8.52
N PHE A 8 3.79 -14.66 7.97
CA PHE A 8 4.90 -13.72 7.83
C PHE A 8 4.43 -12.34 8.31
N ASP A 9 5.19 -11.70 9.17
CA ASP A 9 4.94 -10.31 9.58
C ASP A 9 6.26 -9.61 9.87
N LEU A 10 6.28 -8.28 9.73
CA LEU A 10 7.44 -7.43 10.06
C LEU A 10 7.40 -6.93 11.50
N ASN A 11 6.26 -7.04 12.18
CA ASN A 11 6.08 -6.63 13.57
C ASN A 11 6.34 -7.83 14.51
N PRO A 12 7.39 -7.78 15.36
CA PRO A 12 7.70 -8.84 16.31
C PRO A 12 6.55 -9.18 17.26
N LEU A 13 5.75 -8.18 17.67
CA LEU A 13 4.61 -8.40 18.56
C LEU A 13 3.48 -9.16 17.86
N ALA A 14 3.23 -8.86 16.58
CA ALA A 14 2.25 -9.59 15.78
C ALA A 14 2.68 -11.05 15.59
N VAL A 15 3.97 -11.28 15.30
CA VAL A 15 4.55 -12.63 15.20
C VAL A 15 4.38 -13.40 16.51
N LEU A 16 4.73 -12.80 17.65
CA LEU A 16 4.59 -13.45 18.96
C LEU A 16 3.12 -13.76 19.28
N THR A 17 2.23 -12.80 19.07
CA THR A 17 0.78 -12.98 19.31
C THR A 17 0.22 -14.09 18.44
N ALA A 18 0.56 -14.11 17.15
CA ALA A 18 0.15 -15.16 16.23
C ALA A 18 0.72 -16.53 16.63
N ARG A 19 1.98 -16.61 17.08
CA ARG A 19 2.57 -17.85 17.60
C ARG A 19 1.84 -18.36 18.83
N THR A 20 1.50 -17.48 19.77
CA THR A 20 0.74 -17.84 20.98
C THR A 20 -0.65 -18.36 20.61
N ASN A 21 -1.38 -17.67 19.75
CA ASN A 21 -2.70 -18.12 19.30
C ASN A 21 -2.63 -19.45 18.53
N TYR A 22 -1.61 -19.62 17.68
CA TYR A 22 -1.38 -20.89 17.00
C TYR A 22 -1.14 -22.01 18.01
N LEU A 23 -0.25 -21.78 19.00
CA LEU A 23 0.07 -22.74 20.04
C LEU A 23 -1.18 -23.16 20.83
N LEU A 24 -2.01 -22.19 21.24
CA LEU A 24 -3.27 -22.45 21.93
C LEU A 24 -4.23 -23.29 21.07
N ALA A 25 -4.34 -22.97 19.78
CA ALA A 25 -5.20 -23.68 18.85
C ALA A 25 -4.77 -25.14 18.59
N VAL A 26 -3.50 -25.48 18.84
CA VAL A 26 -2.97 -26.84 18.64
C VAL A 26 -2.51 -27.50 19.93
N ALA A 27 -2.78 -26.92 21.09
CA ALA A 27 -2.24 -27.35 22.38
C ALA A 27 -2.50 -28.84 22.66
N ASP A 28 -3.73 -29.30 22.41
CA ASP A 28 -4.13 -30.71 22.61
C ASP A 28 -3.38 -31.67 21.69
N LEU A 29 -2.94 -31.20 20.52
CA LEU A 29 -2.18 -32.01 19.56
C LEU A 29 -0.71 -32.13 19.93
N LEU A 30 -0.16 -31.19 20.72
CA LEU A 30 1.27 -31.19 21.10
C LEU A 30 1.62 -32.38 21.99
N ALA A 31 0.67 -32.90 22.77
CA ALA A 31 0.86 -34.07 23.62
C ALA A 31 1.26 -35.33 22.85
N TYR A 32 0.97 -35.38 21.54
CA TYR A 32 1.25 -36.52 20.67
C TYR A 32 2.50 -36.31 19.80
N VAL A 33 3.21 -35.18 19.93
CA VAL A 33 4.38 -34.89 19.10
C VAL A 33 5.66 -35.40 19.76
N THR A 34 6.42 -36.18 19.03
CA THR A 34 7.79 -36.55 19.40
C THR A 34 8.78 -35.59 18.76
N GLY A 35 9.65 -34.98 19.56
CA GLY A 35 10.69 -34.05 19.09
C GLY A 35 10.31 -32.57 19.19
N SER A 36 11.10 -31.71 18.56
CA SER A 36 10.92 -30.25 18.62
C SER A 36 9.78 -29.78 17.70
N VAL A 37 8.99 -28.83 18.21
CA VAL A 37 7.90 -28.20 17.46
C VAL A 37 8.29 -26.79 17.06
N GLU A 38 8.26 -26.51 15.76
CA GLU A 38 8.41 -25.16 15.22
C GLU A 38 7.04 -24.60 14.83
N ILE A 39 6.66 -23.46 15.43
CA ILE A 39 5.46 -22.73 15.02
C ILE A 39 5.78 -21.90 13.78
N PRO A 40 5.12 -22.14 12.63
CA PRO A 40 5.51 -21.61 11.31
C PRO A 40 5.07 -20.15 11.09
N VAL A 41 5.36 -19.26 12.04
CA VAL A 41 5.10 -17.83 11.93
C VAL A 41 6.43 -17.10 12.07
N TYR A 42 6.80 -16.28 11.08
CA TYR A 42 8.14 -15.75 10.92
C TYR A 42 8.16 -14.22 10.91
N LEU A 43 9.18 -13.65 11.56
CA LEU A 43 9.52 -12.24 11.45
C LEU A 43 10.26 -12.00 10.13
N ALA A 44 9.56 -11.53 9.10
CA ALA A 44 10.10 -11.42 7.75
C ALA A 44 9.35 -10.38 6.89
N ASP A 45 10.07 -9.76 5.96
CA ASP A 45 9.49 -8.90 4.93
C ASP A 45 8.92 -9.77 3.79
N SER A 46 7.63 -9.59 3.48
CA SER A 46 6.96 -10.32 2.39
C SER A 46 7.17 -9.68 1.01
N ILE A 47 7.73 -8.46 0.95
CA ILE A 47 8.06 -7.76 -0.28
C ILE A 47 9.55 -7.92 -0.60
N MET A 48 10.38 -7.55 0.37
CA MET A 48 11.82 -7.33 0.17
C MET A 48 12.62 -8.61 0.39
N VAL A 49 12.76 -9.35 -0.70
CA VAL A 49 13.81 -10.36 -0.88
C VAL A 49 14.69 -9.88 -2.02
N GLU A 50 15.73 -9.09 -1.70
CA GLU A 50 16.63 -8.51 -2.69
C GLU A 50 17.53 -9.62 -3.26
N LYS A 51 17.53 -9.79 -4.59
CA LYS A 51 18.53 -10.58 -5.31
C LYS A 51 19.57 -9.62 -5.87
N ARG A 52 20.85 -9.88 -5.61
CA ARG A 52 21.98 -9.13 -6.18
C ARG A 52 22.86 -10.07 -6.99
N THR A 53 23.17 -9.68 -8.22
CA THR A 53 24.20 -10.37 -9.01
C THR A 53 25.57 -9.91 -8.54
N THR A 54 26.41 -10.86 -8.13
CA THR A 54 27.81 -10.63 -7.77
C THR A 54 28.72 -11.31 -8.78
N LEU A 55 30.02 -11.01 -8.74
CA LEU A 55 31.04 -11.66 -9.57
C LEU A 55 31.09 -13.19 -9.37
N VAL A 56 30.57 -13.70 -8.25
CA VAL A 56 30.55 -15.13 -7.89
C VAL A 56 29.15 -15.76 -8.00
N GLY A 57 28.19 -15.05 -8.59
CA GLY A 57 26.82 -15.52 -8.81
C GLY A 57 25.77 -14.68 -8.09
N ASN A 58 24.52 -15.14 -8.12
CA ASN A 58 23.40 -14.44 -7.49
C ASN A 58 23.33 -14.73 -5.99
N VAL A 59 23.20 -13.69 -5.18
CA VAL A 59 22.98 -13.78 -3.73
C VAL A 59 21.65 -13.13 -3.36
N TYR A 60 21.01 -13.63 -2.31
CA TYR A 60 19.98 -12.89 -1.61
C TYR A 60 20.61 -12.01 -0.54
N VAL A 61 20.10 -10.78 -0.41
CA VAL A 61 20.60 -9.79 0.55
C VAL A 61 19.52 -9.50 1.60
N LEU A 62 19.87 -9.72 2.86
CA LEU A 62 19.09 -9.28 4.01
C LEU A 62 19.74 -8.04 4.61
N ARG A 63 19.10 -6.88 4.44
CA ARG A 63 19.56 -5.62 5.04
C ARG A 63 19.15 -5.57 6.51
N ALA A 64 20.11 -5.37 7.41
CA ALA A 64 19.88 -5.24 8.84
C ALA A 64 20.68 -4.06 9.42
N SER A 65 20.33 -3.60 10.62
CA SER A 65 21.07 -2.54 11.32
C SER A 65 22.53 -2.92 11.62
N ALA A 66 22.82 -4.20 11.79
CA ALA A 66 24.18 -4.76 11.90
C ALA A 66 24.86 -4.98 10.52
N GLY A 67 24.32 -4.37 9.47
CA GLY A 67 24.76 -4.47 8.08
C GLY A 67 24.12 -5.63 7.30
N ASP A 68 24.49 -5.76 6.03
CA ASP A 68 23.87 -6.70 5.10
C ASP A 68 24.37 -8.15 5.27
N PHE A 69 23.45 -9.11 5.23
CA PHE A 69 23.76 -10.54 5.23
C PHE A 69 23.44 -11.13 3.86
N GLU A 70 24.44 -11.77 3.25
CA GLU A 70 24.32 -12.34 1.92
C GLU A 70 24.31 -13.87 1.96
N VAL A 71 23.37 -14.47 1.23
CA VAL A 71 23.26 -15.94 1.10
C VAL A 71 23.15 -16.28 -0.39
N PRO A 72 24.00 -17.18 -0.93
CA PRO A 72 23.90 -17.57 -2.34
C PRO A 72 22.53 -18.16 -2.69
N VAL A 73 21.95 -17.75 -3.82
CA VAL A 73 20.62 -18.18 -4.27
C VAL A 73 20.55 -19.71 -4.39
N ASN A 74 21.60 -20.33 -4.92
CA ASN A 74 21.69 -21.78 -5.06
C ASN A 74 21.58 -22.54 -3.73
N ILE A 75 22.11 -21.98 -2.64
CA ILE A 75 22.05 -22.61 -1.31
C ILE A 75 20.60 -22.67 -0.81
N VAL A 76 19.84 -21.61 -1.07
CA VAL A 76 18.43 -21.51 -0.73
C VAL A 76 17.61 -22.45 -1.61
N GLU A 77 17.84 -22.44 -2.92
CA GLU A 77 17.10 -23.25 -3.89
C GLU A 77 17.37 -24.77 -3.75
N LYS A 78 18.60 -25.17 -3.37
CA LYS A 78 18.94 -26.55 -3.02
C LYS A 78 18.40 -26.99 -1.65
N GLY A 79 17.76 -26.09 -0.89
CA GLY A 79 17.24 -26.38 0.45
C GLY A 79 18.32 -26.60 1.52
N LEU A 80 19.56 -26.18 1.28
CA LEU A 80 20.69 -26.40 2.18
C LEU A 80 20.81 -25.34 3.27
N LEU A 81 20.13 -24.20 3.13
CA LEU A 81 20.25 -23.08 4.07
C LEU A 81 19.98 -23.49 5.54
N PRO A 82 18.92 -24.26 5.88
CA PRO A 82 18.67 -24.63 7.27
C PRO A 82 19.81 -25.46 7.90
N SER A 83 20.38 -26.42 7.16
CA SER A 83 21.45 -27.28 7.66
C SER A 83 22.77 -26.51 7.76
N ILE A 84 23.02 -25.58 6.83
CA ILE A 84 24.19 -24.69 6.89
C ILE A 84 24.08 -23.71 8.06
N LEU A 85 22.91 -23.12 8.31
CA LEU A 85 22.71 -22.25 9.47
C LEU A 85 22.84 -23.00 10.80
N ALA A 86 22.46 -24.27 10.86
CA ALA A 86 22.71 -25.12 12.03
C ALA A 86 24.21 -25.36 12.24
N GLU A 87 24.97 -25.58 11.16
CA GLU A 87 26.43 -25.71 11.23
C GLU A 87 27.09 -24.39 11.64
N VAL A 88 26.63 -23.25 11.12
CA VAL A 88 27.06 -21.91 11.54
C VAL A 88 26.84 -21.72 13.04
N ALA A 89 25.64 -21.99 13.56
CA ALA A 89 25.35 -21.87 14.98
C ALA A 89 26.30 -22.72 15.83
N ARG A 90 26.52 -23.97 15.43
CA ARG A 90 27.43 -24.88 16.14
C ARG A 90 28.88 -24.39 16.11
N CYS A 91 29.35 -23.88 14.97
CA CYS A 91 30.71 -23.35 14.85
C CYS A 91 30.91 -22.07 15.68
N LEU A 92 29.90 -21.18 15.73
CA LEU A 92 29.92 -19.99 16.59
C LEU A 92 29.97 -20.37 18.07
N GLU A 93 29.12 -21.31 18.52
CA GLU A 93 29.09 -21.78 19.91
C GLU A 93 30.44 -22.34 20.37
N ASN A 94 31.11 -23.07 19.48
CA ASN A 94 32.41 -23.69 19.77
C ASN A 94 33.61 -22.82 19.36
N ARG A 95 33.39 -21.57 18.91
CA ARG A 95 34.43 -20.60 18.52
C ARG A 95 35.43 -21.10 17.46
N TYR A 96 34.91 -21.74 16.41
CA TYR A 96 35.74 -22.23 15.31
C TYR A 96 36.28 -21.07 14.47
N SER A 97 37.50 -21.22 13.93
CA SER A 97 38.03 -20.27 12.96
C SER A 97 37.26 -20.30 11.63
N VAL A 98 37.39 -19.26 10.81
CA VAL A 98 36.76 -19.20 9.48
C VAL A 98 37.29 -20.34 8.59
N GLU A 99 38.57 -20.66 8.69
CA GLU A 99 39.22 -21.75 7.95
C GLU A 99 38.71 -23.13 8.39
N ASP A 100 38.44 -23.33 9.68
CA ASP A 100 37.84 -24.57 10.18
C ASP A 100 36.40 -24.72 9.69
N PHE A 101 35.63 -23.64 9.72
CA PHE A 101 34.28 -23.61 9.18
C PHE A 101 34.26 -23.93 7.67
N LYS A 102 35.17 -23.33 6.89
CA LYS A 102 35.32 -23.63 5.45
C LYS A 102 35.59 -25.11 5.21
N ARG A 103 36.58 -25.69 5.88
CA ARG A 103 36.94 -27.12 5.74
C ARG A 103 35.76 -28.04 6.07
N ARG A 104 34.98 -27.70 7.10
CA ARG A 104 33.77 -28.45 7.47
C ARG A 104 32.70 -28.39 6.38
N LEU A 105 32.45 -27.21 5.81
CA LEU A 105 31.48 -27.07 4.73
C LEU A 105 31.91 -27.83 3.46
N GLU A 106 33.19 -27.76 3.09
CA GLU A 106 33.73 -28.51 1.94
C GLU A 106 33.58 -30.02 2.11
N SER A 107 33.80 -30.53 3.33
CA SER A 107 33.65 -31.96 3.63
C SER A 107 32.19 -32.40 3.67
N ALA A 108 31.28 -31.56 4.17
CA ALA A 108 29.88 -31.92 4.40
C ALA A 108 28.96 -31.66 3.20
N TYR A 109 29.31 -30.71 2.33
CA TYR A 109 28.46 -30.24 1.24
C TYR A 109 29.25 -30.10 -0.07
N LYS A 110 28.63 -30.50 -1.19
CA LYS A 110 29.18 -30.26 -2.53
C LYS A 110 28.92 -28.83 -2.97
N LEU A 111 29.79 -27.91 -2.54
CA LEU A 111 29.71 -26.47 -2.83
C LEU A 111 30.76 -26.06 -3.87
N ASN A 112 30.44 -25.08 -4.72
CA ASN A 112 31.46 -24.44 -5.55
C ASN A 112 32.26 -23.40 -4.73
N SER A 113 33.39 -22.95 -5.27
CA SER A 113 34.29 -22.01 -4.60
C SER A 113 33.64 -20.65 -4.28
N GLY A 114 32.71 -20.19 -5.12
CA GLY A 114 31.93 -18.97 -4.89
C GLY A 114 30.94 -19.10 -3.74
N GLU A 115 30.18 -20.20 -3.71
CA GLU A 115 29.24 -20.55 -2.64
C GLU A 115 29.95 -20.67 -1.29
N LEU A 116 31.08 -21.39 -1.26
CA LEU A 116 31.87 -21.57 -0.05
C LEU A 116 32.43 -20.24 0.47
N ASN A 117 33.00 -19.40 -0.40
CA ASN A 117 33.53 -18.11 0.00
C ASN A 117 32.45 -17.15 0.51
N ALA A 118 31.26 -17.16 -0.11
CA ALA A 118 30.13 -16.35 0.36
C ALA A 118 29.66 -16.81 1.75
N LEU A 119 29.53 -18.11 1.98
CA LEU A 119 29.15 -18.65 3.30
C LEU A 119 30.22 -18.41 4.35
N ALA A 120 31.51 -18.47 3.99
CA ALA A 120 32.59 -18.15 4.90
C ALA A 120 32.61 -16.67 5.29
N LYS A 121 32.34 -15.76 4.36
CA LYS A 121 32.15 -14.33 4.65
C LYS A 121 30.95 -14.09 5.58
N LEU A 122 29.86 -14.82 5.36
CA LEU A 122 28.70 -14.78 6.25
C LEU A 122 29.08 -15.23 7.67
N TYR A 123 29.80 -16.35 7.80
CA TYR A 123 30.28 -16.86 9.08
C TYR A 123 31.25 -15.89 9.75
N GLU A 124 32.24 -15.35 9.03
CA GLU A 124 33.19 -14.36 9.54
C GLU A 124 32.46 -13.14 10.11
N LYS A 125 31.44 -12.64 9.41
CA LYS A 125 30.64 -11.52 9.89
C LYS A 125 29.87 -11.86 11.17
N LEU A 126 29.28 -13.05 11.24
CA LEU A 126 28.56 -13.51 12.43
C LEU A 126 29.50 -13.73 13.62
N LEU A 127 30.71 -14.24 13.37
CA LEU A 127 31.73 -14.42 14.39
C LEU A 127 32.16 -13.08 15.00
N ARG A 128 32.39 -12.05 14.17
CA ARG A 128 32.68 -10.69 14.65
C ARG A 128 31.55 -10.12 15.51
N LEU A 129 30.29 -10.30 15.09
CA LEU A 129 29.14 -9.83 15.88
C LEU A 129 29.02 -10.56 17.23
N GLU A 130 29.36 -11.85 17.27
CA GLU A 130 29.41 -12.66 18.49
C GLU A 130 30.53 -12.18 19.43
N GLU A 131 31.72 -11.88 18.89
CA GLU A 131 32.86 -11.33 19.64
C GLU A 131 32.58 -9.93 20.20
N GLU A 132 31.83 -9.10 19.48
CA GLU A 132 31.36 -7.78 19.92
C GLU A 132 30.23 -7.84 20.97
N GLY A 133 29.80 -9.04 21.38
CA GLY A 133 28.71 -9.23 22.35
C GLY A 133 27.33 -8.82 21.82
N LYS A 134 27.16 -8.65 20.50
CA LYS A 134 25.92 -8.20 19.85
C LYS A 134 24.89 -9.31 19.67
N ASN A 135 24.71 -10.13 20.70
CA ASN A 135 23.65 -11.12 20.93
C ASN A 135 23.54 -12.27 19.89
N ARG A 136 23.39 -13.53 20.37
CA ARG A 136 23.37 -14.80 19.60
C ARG A 136 22.18 -14.99 18.65
N VAL A 137 21.37 -13.97 18.45
CA VAL A 137 20.06 -14.07 17.80
C VAL A 137 20.18 -14.03 16.27
N TRP A 138 21.32 -13.64 15.71
CA TRP A 138 21.48 -13.41 14.27
C TRP A 138 21.23 -14.64 13.39
N VAL A 139 21.63 -15.84 13.81
CA VAL A 139 21.32 -17.06 13.06
C VAL A 139 19.80 -17.27 12.99
N ALA A 140 19.09 -17.02 14.09
CA ALA A 140 17.63 -17.10 14.13
C ALA A 140 16.97 -15.97 13.31
N VAL A 141 17.53 -14.75 13.31
CA VAL A 141 17.07 -13.63 12.47
C VAL A 141 17.21 -13.97 10.98
N ILE A 142 18.39 -14.44 10.56
CA ILE A 142 18.64 -14.85 9.17
C ILE A 142 17.67 -15.97 8.77
N ARG A 143 17.55 -17.02 9.61
CA ARG A 143 16.60 -18.11 9.35
C ARG A 143 15.17 -17.61 9.18
N ASN A 144 14.71 -16.71 10.05
CA ASN A 144 13.35 -16.17 9.98
C ASN A 144 13.15 -15.28 8.75
N ALA A 145 14.11 -14.40 8.45
CA ALA A 145 14.04 -13.49 7.32
C ALA A 145 14.02 -14.22 5.96
N PHE A 146 14.69 -15.38 5.87
CA PHE A 146 14.68 -16.22 4.68
C PHE A 146 13.51 -17.22 4.62
N ALA A 147 12.72 -17.34 5.69
CA ALA A 147 11.59 -18.25 5.75
C ALA A 147 10.57 -18.06 4.61
N PRO A 148 10.22 -16.83 4.16
CA PRO A 148 9.29 -16.66 3.04
C PRO A 148 9.73 -17.35 1.76
N ILE A 149 11.04 -17.42 1.48
CA ILE A 149 11.58 -18.09 0.30
C ILE A 149 11.59 -19.61 0.51
N LEU A 150 12.01 -20.05 1.71
CA LEU A 150 12.21 -21.46 2.03
C LEU A 150 10.90 -22.25 2.15
N LYS A 151 9.78 -21.60 2.51
CA LYS A 151 8.49 -22.29 2.67
C LYS A 151 7.78 -22.56 1.33
N GLY A 152 8.22 -21.93 0.24
CA GLY A 152 7.68 -22.15 -1.09
C GLY A 152 6.36 -21.41 -1.34
N ARG A 153 5.45 -22.06 -2.07
CA ARG A 153 4.19 -21.48 -2.54
C ARG A 153 2.97 -22.18 -1.95
N PHE A 154 1.85 -21.48 -1.92
CA PHE A 154 0.61 -21.87 -1.26
C PHE A 154 -0.58 -21.85 -2.23
N ASP A 155 -1.57 -22.68 -1.93
CA ASP A 155 -2.85 -22.73 -2.65
C ASP A 155 -3.74 -21.54 -2.28
N TYR A 156 -3.58 -21.02 -1.05
CA TYR A 156 -4.30 -19.85 -0.55
C TYR A 156 -3.33 -18.87 0.11
N VAL A 157 -3.48 -17.58 -0.20
CA VAL A 157 -2.72 -16.49 0.43
C VAL A 157 -3.72 -15.43 0.90
N VAL A 158 -3.75 -15.17 2.21
CA VAL A 158 -4.66 -14.18 2.83
C VAL A 158 -3.85 -13.18 3.64
N GLY A 159 -4.31 -11.94 3.72
CA GLY A 159 -3.50 -10.90 4.37
C GLY A 159 -4.14 -9.52 4.42
N ASN A 160 -3.62 -8.72 5.35
CA ASN A 160 -3.92 -7.30 5.49
C ASN A 160 -2.62 -6.51 5.20
N PRO A 161 -2.33 -6.16 3.94
CA PRO A 161 -1.12 -5.44 3.59
C PRO A 161 -1.04 -4.07 4.29
N PRO A 162 0.17 -3.53 4.50
CA PRO A 162 0.34 -2.19 5.06
C PRO A 162 -0.15 -1.12 4.06
N TRP A 163 -1.03 -0.24 4.53
CA TRP A 163 -1.59 0.87 3.73
C TRP A 163 -0.78 2.14 3.98
N VAL A 164 0.29 2.29 3.21
CA VAL A 164 1.25 3.38 3.38
C VAL A 164 1.49 4.05 2.03
N ASN A 165 1.18 5.35 1.96
CA ASN A 165 1.51 6.17 0.80
C ASN A 165 3.03 6.22 0.61
N TRP A 166 3.47 6.19 -0.64
CA TRP A 166 4.87 6.26 -1.04
C TRP A 166 5.65 7.37 -0.33
N GLU A 167 5.09 8.58 -0.26
CA GLU A 167 5.71 9.75 0.38
C GLU A 167 6.03 9.54 1.86
N ASN A 168 5.31 8.63 2.54
CA ASN A 168 5.50 8.31 3.95
C ASN A 168 6.48 7.14 4.16
N LEU A 169 6.98 6.51 3.09
CA LEU A 169 7.94 5.42 3.20
C LEU A 169 9.36 5.98 3.43
N PRO A 170 10.17 5.30 4.27
CA PRO A 170 11.59 5.60 4.40
C PRO A 170 12.29 5.61 3.05
N GLU A 171 13.18 6.58 2.81
CA GLU A 171 13.86 6.76 1.53
C GLU A 171 14.61 5.50 1.08
N ALA A 172 15.34 4.85 1.99
CA ALA A 172 16.05 3.61 1.70
C ALA A 172 15.11 2.49 1.19
N TYR A 173 13.89 2.41 1.73
CA TYR A 173 12.88 1.44 1.30
C TYR A 173 12.28 1.81 -0.06
N ARG A 174 12.03 3.10 -0.30
CA ARG A 174 11.58 3.61 -1.61
C ARG A 174 12.57 3.23 -2.71
N GLU A 175 13.84 3.53 -2.53
CA GLU A 175 14.86 3.25 -3.54
C GLU A 175 15.08 1.74 -3.74
N ALA A 176 15.07 0.95 -2.66
CA ALA A 176 15.19 -0.51 -2.77
C ALA A 176 13.97 -1.17 -3.43
N SER A 177 12.76 -0.65 -3.23
CA SER A 177 11.53 -1.21 -3.83
C SER A 177 11.25 -0.70 -5.24
N ARG A 178 11.85 0.41 -5.68
CA ARG A 178 11.64 1.03 -7.01
C ARG A 178 11.69 0.03 -8.18
N PRO A 179 12.71 -0.85 -8.31
CA PRO A 179 12.77 -1.82 -9.40
C PRO A 179 11.59 -2.80 -9.42
N LEU A 180 10.99 -3.10 -8.25
CA LEU A 180 9.82 -3.98 -8.18
C LEU A 180 8.57 -3.30 -8.76
N TRP A 181 8.43 -1.98 -8.58
CA TRP A 181 7.33 -1.24 -9.19
C TRP A 181 7.41 -1.26 -10.72
N ASP A 182 8.62 -1.13 -11.27
CA ASP A 182 8.88 -1.25 -12.71
C ASP A 182 8.60 -2.65 -13.23
N LEU A 183 9.13 -3.67 -12.55
CA LEU A 183 8.97 -5.09 -12.90
C LEU A 183 7.51 -5.48 -13.13
N TYR A 184 6.60 -4.94 -12.31
CA TYR A 184 5.19 -5.25 -12.37
C TYR A 184 4.35 -4.24 -13.18
N GLY A 185 4.99 -3.32 -13.91
CA GLY A 185 4.29 -2.31 -14.71
C GLY A 185 3.52 -1.28 -13.88
N MET A 186 3.82 -1.20 -12.59
CA MET A 186 3.20 -0.29 -11.65
C MET A 186 3.92 1.04 -11.55
N SER A 187 4.98 1.30 -12.34
CA SER A 187 5.69 2.58 -12.31
C SER A 187 5.05 3.66 -13.17
N LYS A 188 4.23 3.31 -14.17
CA LYS A 188 3.53 4.26 -15.04
C LYS A 188 2.93 5.42 -14.23
N VAL A 189 3.41 6.64 -14.49
CA VAL A 189 2.93 7.88 -13.90
C VAL A 189 2.00 8.52 -14.92
N ILE A 190 0.72 8.69 -14.58
CA ILE A 190 -0.25 9.36 -15.48
C ILE A 190 -0.27 10.88 -15.27
N SER A 191 0.43 11.45 -14.27
CA SER A 191 0.39 12.91 -14.07
C SER A 191 1.62 13.57 -13.43
N ILE A 192 1.69 14.88 -13.64
CA ILE A 192 2.70 15.87 -13.21
C ILE A 192 2.85 15.97 -11.66
N GLY A 193 2.01 15.26 -10.89
CA GLY A 193 1.90 15.39 -9.42
C GLY A 193 2.69 14.41 -8.57
N GLY A 194 3.69 13.71 -9.12
CA GLY A 194 4.57 12.80 -8.36
C GLY A 194 4.00 11.39 -8.11
N PHE A 195 4.81 10.51 -7.51
CA PHE A 195 4.52 9.10 -7.30
C PHE A 195 3.62 8.89 -6.07
N LYS A 196 2.29 8.98 -6.24
CA LYS A 196 1.29 8.89 -5.15
C LYS A 196 0.76 7.47 -4.90
N LYS A 197 1.61 6.45 -5.01
CA LYS A 197 1.18 5.04 -4.91
C LYS A 197 1.14 4.56 -3.46
N ASP A 198 0.25 3.62 -3.18
CA ASP A 198 0.10 2.94 -1.89
C ASP A 198 0.84 1.59 -1.91
N LEU A 199 1.66 1.33 -0.90
CA LEU A 199 2.46 0.10 -0.76
C LEU A 199 1.61 -1.18 -0.83
N ALA A 200 0.34 -1.13 -0.43
CA ALA A 200 -0.56 -2.28 -0.49
C ALA A 200 -0.68 -2.87 -1.90
N MET A 201 -0.61 -2.03 -2.95
CA MET A 201 -0.62 -2.48 -4.34
C MET A 201 0.60 -3.35 -4.66
N LEU A 202 1.79 -2.88 -4.28
CA LEU A 202 3.03 -3.66 -4.47
C LEU A 202 3.00 -4.95 -3.64
N PHE A 203 2.52 -4.87 -2.40
CA PHE A 203 2.41 -6.00 -1.50
C PHE A 203 1.57 -7.13 -2.11
N LEU A 204 0.38 -6.82 -2.63
CA LEU A 204 -0.50 -7.80 -3.28
C LEU A 204 0.18 -8.45 -4.49
N VAL A 205 0.70 -7.64 -5.41
CA VAL A 205 1.30 -8.15 -6.65
C VAL A 205 2.53 -9.01 -6.36
N ARG A 206 3.37 -8.58 -5.40
CA ARG A 206 4.56 -9.33 -5.01
C ARG A 206 4.19 -10.66 -4.36
N CYS A 207 3.20 -10.68 -3.46
CA CYS A 207 2.73 -11.91 -2.84
C CYS A 207 2.08 -12.87 -3.86
N PHE A 208 1.33 -12.33 -4.82
CA PHE A 208 0.75 -13.10 -5.92
C PHE A 208 1.82 -13.75 -6.80
N ASP A 209 2.91 -13.04 -7.10
CA ASP A 209 4.01 -13.60 -7.89
C ASP A 209 4.82 -14.65 -7.10
N LEU A 210 5.24 -14.31 -5.88
CA LEU A 210 6.17 -15.13 -5.10
C LEU A 210 5.51 -16.34 -4.44
N TYR A 211 4.37 -16.12 -3.76
CA TYR A 211 3.84 -17.07 -2.80
C TYR A 211 2.63 -17.85 -3.32
N LEU A 212 1.94 -17.39 -4.35
CA LEU A 212 0.76 -18.07 -4.87
C LEU A 212 1.13 -19.09 -5.96
N LYS A 213 0.63 -20.32 -5.82
CA LYS A 213 0.69 -21.36 -6.86
C LYS A 213 -0.21 -21.01 -8.05
N GLU A 214 0.09 -21.59 -9.22
CA GLU A 214 -0.88 -21.64 -10.33
C GLU A 214 -2.15 -22.40 -9.85
N GLY A 215 -3.33 -21.88 -10.16
CA GLY A 215 -4.63 -22.29 -9.62
C GLY A 215 -4.94 -21.81 -8.20
N GLY A 216 -3.97 -21.20 -7.51
CA GLY A 216 -4.14 -20.68 -6.16
C GLY A 216 -4.97 -19.40 -6.11
N LYS A 217 -5.56 -19.11 -4.94
CA LYS A 217 -6.35 -17.90 -4.69
C LYS A 217 -5.72 -17.00 -3.63
N LEU A 218 -5.72 -15.69 -3.89
CA LEU A 218 -5.27 -14.67 -2.95
C LEU A 218 -6.44 -13.75 -2.57
N GLY A 219 -6.60 -13.50 -1.27
CA GLY A 219 -7.64 -12.62 -0.73
C GLY A 219 -7.07 -11.58 0.24
N PHE A 220 -6.96 -10.32 -0.19
CA PHE A 220 -6.34 -9.24 0.59
C PHE A 220 -7.28 -8.06 0.85
N LEU A 221 -7.14 -7.47 2.04
CA LEU A 221 -7.72 -6.17 2.34
C LEU A 221 -6.94 -5.07 1.62
N MET A 222 -7.63 -4.15 0.97
CA MET A 222 -7.01 -3.09 0.18
C MET A 222 -7.68 -1.74 0.45
N PRO A 223 -6.97 -0.61 0.33
CA PRO A 223 -7.61 0.69 0.23
C PRO A 223 -8.50 0.70 -1.01
N PHE A 224 -9.78 1.00 -0.84
CA PHE A 224 -10.75 1.01 -1.94
C PHE A 224 -10.38 2.02 -3.06
N THR A 225 -9.59 3.04 -2.73
CA THR A 225 -9.08 4.04 -3.66
C THR A 225 -8.20 3.46 -4.78
N VAL A 226 -7.60 2.27 -4.61
CA VAL A 226 -6.82 1.60 -5.67
C VAL A 226 -7.65 1.33 -6.92
N PHE A 227 -8.98 1.22 -6.79
CA PHE A 227 -9.88 1.02 -7.92
C PHE A 227 -10.33 2.33 -8.58
N LYS A 228 -10.07 3.50 -7.97
CA LYS A 228 -10.69 4.77 -8.35
C LYS A 228 -9.72 5.83 -8.84
N THR A 229 -8.54 5.91 -8.25
CA THR A 229 -7.62 7.03 -8.50
C THR A 229 -6.61 6.71 -9.59
N GLN A 230 -5.96 7.74 -10.13
CA GLN A 230 -4.87 7.56 -11.10
C GLN A 230 -3.66 6.81 -10.50
N ALA A 231 -3.44 6.93 -9.19
CA ALA A 231 -2.38 6.19 -8.49
C ALA A 231 -2.52 4.66 -8.63
N GLY A 232 -3.76 4.16 -8.74
CA GLY A 232 -4.06 2.74 -8.90
C GLY A 232 -4.07 2.22 -10.35
N ALA A 233 -3.69 3.04 -11.33
CA ALA A 233 -3.80 2.69 -12.75
C ALA A 233 -3.02 1.40 -13.11
N GLY A 234 -1.73 1.34 -12.76
CA GLY A 234 -0.90 0.14 -13.00
C GLY A 234 -1.40 -1.10 -12.24
N PHE A 235 -1.95 -0.91 -11.04
CA PHE A 235 -2.52 -2.01 -10.27
C PHE A 235 -3.78 -2.59 -10.94
N ARG A 236 -4.67 -1.74 -11.46
CA ARG A 236 -5.85 -2.18 -12.21
C ARG A 236 -5.48 -2.87 -13.53
N GLU A 237 -4.46 -2.36 -14.22
CA GLU A 237 -3.90 -3.04 -15.40
C GLU A 237 -3.37 -4.44 -15.06
N PHE A 238 -2.62 -4.56 -13.96
CA PHE A 238 -2.15 -5.85 -13.46
C PHE A 238 -3.30 -6.81 -13.16
N LEU A 239 -4.29 -6.36 -12.38
CA LEU A 239 -5.46 -7.18 -12.04
C LEU A 239 -6.19 -7.67 -13.28
N ALA A 240 -6.43 -6.77 -14.25
CA ALA A 240 -7.12 -7.13 -15.47
C ALA A 240 -6.36 -8.18 -16.29
N LYS A 241 -5.03 -8.01 -16.46
CA LYS A 241 -4.23 -8.80 -17.42
C LYS A 241 -3.55 -10.04 -16.85
N LYS A 242 -3.27 -10.07 -15.54
CA LYS A 242 -2.43 -11.09 -14.90
C LYS A 242 -3.19 -11.98 -13.92
N THR A 243 -4.47 -11.69 -13.69
CA THR A 243 -5.27 -12.40 -12.70
C THR A 243 -6.65 -12.75 -13.24
N ARG A 244 -7.30 -13.73 -12.63
CA ARG A 244 -8.77 -13.83 -12.66
C ARG A 244 -9.32 -13.20 -11.39
N VAL A 245 -10.11 -12.14 -11.50
CA VAL A 245 -10.71 -11.49 -10.32
C VAL A 245 -12.06 -12.15 -10.03
N TYR A 246 -12.19 -12.78 -8.86
CA TYR A 246 -13.42 -13.46 -8.45
C TYR A 246 -14.45 -12.48 -7.92
N VAL A 247 -14.04 -11.62 -6.98
CA VAL A 247 -14.93 -10.68 -6.30
C VAL A 247 -14.15 -9.52 -5.70
N ILE A 248 -14.76 -8.34 -5.73
CA ILE A 248 -14.34 -7.19 -4.93
C ILE A 248 -15.47 -6.88 -3.95
N HIS A 249 -15.17 -6.77 -2.65
CA HIS A 249 -16.10 -6.27 -1.65
C HIS A 249 -15.79 -4.81 -1.32
N ASP A 250 -16.80 -3.95 -1.40
CA ASP A 250 -16.78 -2.61 -0.80
C ASP A 250 -17.26 -2.76 0.66
N MET A 251 -16.39 -2.44 1.61
CA MET A 251 -16.66 -2.52 3.06
C MET A 251 -16.57 -1.15 3.73
N VAL A 252 -16.71 -0.08 2.95
CA VAL A 252 -16.45 1.30 3.40
C VAL A 252 -17.33 1.70 4.57
N THR A 253 -18.60 1.30 4.56
CA THR A 253 -19.56 1.67 5.61
C THR A 253 -19.45 0.80 6.87
N LEU A 254 -18.64 -0.26 6.84
CA LEU A 254 -18.44 -1.13 8.00
C LEU A 254 -17.45 -0.54 9.00
N TYR A 255 -16.58 0.36 8.55
CA TYR A 255 -15.46 0.93 9.32
C TYR A 255 -14.71 -0.13 10.14
N PRO A 256 -14.14 -1.16 9.48
CA PRO A 256 -13.60 -2.34 10.17
C PRO A 256 -12.32 -2.08 10.97
N PHE A 257 -11.76 -0.86 10.87
CA PHE A 257 -10.56 -0.45 11.57
C PHE A 257 -10.86 0.79 12.40
N GLU A 258 -10.72 0.67 13.72
CA GLU A 258 -11.00 1.74 14.66
C GLU A 258 -10.09 2.97 14.41
N GLY A 259 -10.69 4.17 14.38
CA GLY A 259 -9.97 5.42 14.15
C GLY A 259 -9.43 5.62 12.72
N ALA A 260 -9.55 4.63 11.83
CA ALA A 260 -9.09 4.75 10.45
C ALA A 260 -10.13 5.48 9.59
N THR A 261 -9.65 6.42 8.76
CA THR A 261 -10.50 7.14 7.78
C THR A 261 -10.44 6.53 6.39
N ASN A 262 -9.59 5.52 6.20
CA ASN A 262 -9.39 4.86 4.93
C ASN A 262 -10.64 4.05 4.54
N ARG A 263 -10.95 4.08 3.25
CA ARG A 263 -12.05 3.30 2.67
C ARG A 263 -11.58 1.86 2.48
N THR A 264 -12.16 0.91 3.21
CA THR A 264 -11.74 -0.50 3.17
C THR A 264 -12.43 -1.30 2.05
N SER A 265 -11.67 -2.18 1.43
CA SER A 265 -12.16 -3.18 0.48
C SER A 265 -11.47 -4.52 0.65
N LEU A 266 -12.06 -5.59 0.13
CA LEU A 266 -11.45 -6.91 0.02
C LEU A 266 -11.46 -7.33 -1.45
N VAL A 267 -10.35 -7.84 -1.96
CA VAL A 267 -10.27 -8.38 -3.33
C VAL A 267 -9.82 -9.83 -3.29
N VAL A 268 -10.49 -10.68 -4.07
CA VAL A 268 -10.12 -12.10 -4.23
C VAL A 268 -9.76 -12.36 -5.69
N VAL A 269 -8.54 -12.85 -5.91
CA VAL A 269 -7.97 -13.13 -7.23
C VAL A 269 -7.38 -14.53 -7.32
N GLU A 270 -7.27 -15.06 -8.52
CA GLU A 270 -6.61 -16.34 -8.81
C GLU A 270 -5.48 -16.17 -9.81
N LYS A 271 -4.43 -16.96 -9.60
CA LYS A 271 -3.27 -17.05 -10.48
C LYS A 271 -3.48 -18.17 -11.48
N LEU A 272 -3.74 -17.80 -12.73
CA LEU A 272 -3.88 -18.77 -13.79
C LEU A 272 -2.51 -19.28 -14.26
N CYS A 273 -1.49 -18.41 -14.29
CA CYS A 273 -0.14 -18.70 -14.77
C CYS A 273 0.91 -17.85 -14.08
N GLU A 274 2.19 -18.17 -14.29
CA GLU A 274 3.32 -17.31 -13.91
C GLU A 274 3.14 -15.85 -14.40
N VAL A 275 3.47 -14.89 -13.52
CA VAL A 275 3.40 -13.46 -13.86
C VAL A 275 4.37 -13.11 -14.99
N ASN A 276 5.58 -13.69 -14.92
CA ASN A 276 6.58 -13.65 -15.98
C ASN A 276 6.54 -14.95 -16.78
N LEU A 277 6.00 -14.88 -18.00
CA LEU A 277 5.85 -16.02 -18.91
C LEU A 277 7.19 -16.57 -19.40
N GLU A 278 8.29 -15.81 -19.32
CA GLU A 278 9.63 -16.31 -19.65
C GLU A 278 10.14 -17.37 -18.67
N ARG A 279 9.48 -17.53 -17.51
CA ARG A 279 9.75 -18.64 -16.58
C ARG A 279 9.20 -19.98 -17.09
N ILE A 280 8.34 -19.97 -18.11
CA ILE A 280 7.74 -21.17 -18.69
C ILE A 280 8.57 -21.60 -19.90
N GLN A 281 9.34 -22.68 -19.75
CA GLN A 281 10.19 -23.22 -20.82
C GLN A 281 9.40 -24.04 -21.85
N ASP A 282 8.32 -24.69 -21.42
CA ASP A 282 7.44 -25.47 -22.28
C ASP A 282 6.57 -24.55 -23.15
N SER A 283 6.73 -24.63 -24.47
CA SER A 283 6.02 -23.79 -25.43
C SER A 283 4.52 -24.02 -25.43
N ALA A 284 4.06 -25.27 -25.31
CA ALA A 284 2.64 -25.60 -25.27
C ALA A 284 2.00 -25.08 -23.98
N LYS A 285 2.70 -25.20 -22.84
CA LYS A 285 2.25 -24.60 -21.58
C LYS A 285 2.20 -23.06 -21.68
N LYS A 286 3.19 -22.44 -22.33
CA LYS A 286 3.25 -20.97 -22.51
C LYS A 286 2.06 -20.49 -23.35
N GLU A 287 1.71 -21.19 -24.43
CA GLU A 287 0.56 -20.89 -25.28
C GLU A 287 -0.76 -21.02 -24.53
N ALA A 288 -0.98 -22.14 -23.82
CA ALA A 288 -2.16 -22.34 -22.97
C ALA A 288 -2.29 -21.26 -21.90
N CYS A 289 -1.17 -20.79 -21.34
CA CYS A 289 -1.15 -19.68 -20.39
C CYS A 289 -1.61 -18.35 -20.99
N VAL A 290 -1.16 -18.03 -22.21
CA VAL A 290 -1.58 -16.82 -22.92
C VAL A 290 -3.08 -16.86 -23.20
N GLU A 291 -3.60 -18.00 -23.64
CA GLU A 291 -5.03 -18.17 -23.88
C GLU A 291 -5.85 -18.00 -22.59
N ALA A 292 -5.44 -18.66 -21.51
CA ALA A 292 -6.12 -18.57 -20.22
C ALA A 292 -6.15 -17.13 -19.67
N LEU A 293 -5.04 -16.40 -19.78
CA LEU A 293 -4.94 -14.99 -19.39
C LEU A 293 -5.79 -14.08 -20.28
N SER A 294 -5.84 -14.34 -21.60
CA SER A 294 -6.69 -13.57 -22.52
C SER A 294 -8.17 -13.71 -22.18
N LYS A 295 -8.63 -14.95 -21.95
CA LYS A 295 -10.01 -15.22 -21.54
C LYS A 295 -10.35 -14.59 -20.18
N ALA A 296 -9.41 -14.62 -19.23
CA ALA A 296 -9.59 -13.97 -17.93
C ALA A 296 -9.66 -12.45 -18.07
N PHE A 297 -8.81 -11.86 -18.89
CA PHE A 297 -8.83 -10.42 -19.20
C PHE A 297 -10.19 -10.01 -19.77
N GLU A 298 -10.71 -10.71 -20.79
CA GLU A 298 -12.03 -10.42 -21.35
C GLU A 298 -13.15 -10.47 -20.30
N ASN A 299 -13.12 -11.48 -19.42
CA ASN A 299 -14.11 -11.61 -18.35
C ASN A 299 -14.00 -10.48 -17.32
N ASN A 300 -12.78 -10.14 -16.90
CA ASN A 300 -12.53 -9.02 -15.99
C ASN A 300 -13.04 -7.70 -16.60
N MET A 301 -12.83 -7.48 -17.90
CA MET A 301 -13.26 -6.25 -18.60
C MET A 301 -14.79 -6.18 -18.82
N LYS A 302 -15.47 -7.33 -18.95
CA LYS A 302 -16.94 -7.40 -19.05
C LYS A 302 -17.63 -7.03 -17.75
N GLY A 303 -17.05 -7.42 -16.61
CA GLY A 303 -17.53 -7.06 -15.28
C GLY A 303 -17.14 -8.06 -14.22
N ILE A 304 -16.53 -7.54 -13.16
CA ILE A 304 -16.11 -8.32 -12.00
C ILE A 304 -17.24 -8.28 -10.99
N LYS A 305 -17.56 -9.43 -10.36
CA LYS A 305 -18.53 -9.47 -9.26
C LYS A 305 -18.13 -8.47 -8.19
N HIS A 306 -19.08 -7.63 -7.78
CA HIS A 306 -18.85 -6.65 -6.76
C HIS A 306 -19.94 -6.71 -5.70
N VAL A 307 -19.56 -6.73 -4.42
CA VAL A 307 -20.51 -6.79 -3.30
C VAL A 307 -20.31 -5.56 -2.43
N ILE A 308 -21.34 -4.72 -2.36
CA ILE A 308 -21.33 -3.50 -1.55
C ILE A 308 -21.99 -3.80 -0.22
N TRP A 309 -21.21 -3.72 0.86
CA TRP A 309 -21.71 -3.85 2.21
C TRP A 309 -22.16 -2.50 2.74
N VAL A 310 -23.39 -2.47 3.24
CA VAL A 310 -24.02 -1.28 3.80
C VAL A 310 -24.38 -1.57 5.25
N ASN A 311 -23.76 -0.83 6.17
CA ASN A 311 -24.16 -0.77 7.58
C ASN A 311 -25.17 0.39 7.77
N PRO A 312 -26.47 0.11 8.01
CA PRO A 312 -27.48 1.13 8.19
C PRO A 312 -27.23 2.04 9.40
N SER A 313 -26.51 1.55 10.42
CA SER A 313 -26.23 2.32 11.64
C SER A 313 -25.19 3.43 11.43
N SER A 314 -24.39 3.35 10.35
CA SER A 314 -23.23 4.22 10.09
C SER A 314 -22.21 4.31 11.24
N LYS A 315 -22.25 3.37 12.19
CA LYS A 315 -21.26 3.22 13.26
C LYS A 315 -20.23 2.16 12.88
N ALA A 316 -19.05 2.20 13.51
CA ALA A 316 -18.07 1.15 13.31
C ALA A 316 -18.58 -0.19 13.84
N ILE A 317 -18.32 -1.26 13.08
CA ILE A 317 -18.59 -2.63 13.53
C ILE A 317 -17.42 -3.06 14.45
N PRO A 318 -17.71 -3.53 15.69
CA PRO A 318 -16.68 -4.06 16.59
C PRO A 318 -15.88 -5.20 15.95
N THR A 319 -14.57 -5.22 16.18
CA THR A 319 -13.65 -6.18 15.54
C THR A 319 -13.76 -7.60 16.08
N ASP A 320 -14.34 -7.76 17.27
CA ASP A 320 -14.64 -9.02 17.95
C ASP A 320 -16.07 -9.53 17.67
N LYS A 321 -16.87 -8.79 16.90
CA LYS A 321 -18.26 -9.19 16.59
C LYS A 321 -18.28 -10.45 15.71
N PRO A 322 -19.10 -11.48 16.05
CA PRO A 322 -19.24 -12.67 15.23
C PRO A 322 -19.76 -12.37 13.82
N LEU A 323 -19.20 -13.05 12.82
CA LEU A 323 -19.55 -12.85 11.41
C LEU A 323 -21.05 -13.05 11.12
N GLU A 324 -21.69 -14.00 11.79
CA GLU A 324 -23.13 -14.25 11.65
C GLU A 324 -24.00 -13.06 12.08
N GLU A 325 -23.58 -12.33 13.11
CA GLU A 325 -24.26 -11.10 13.55
C GLU A 325 -24.02 -9.97 12.57
N VAL A 326 -22.78 -9.83 12.08
CA VAL A 326 -22.45 -8.85 11.03
C VAL A 326 -23.32 -9.07 9.79
N PHE A 327 -23.58 -10.33 9.40
CA PHE A 327 -24.48 -10.63 8.28
C PHE A 327 -25.94 -10.22 8.52
N LYS A 328 -26.42 -10.26 9.76
CA LYS A 328 -27.80 -9.88 10.13
C LYS A 328 -27.98 -8.36 10.18
N GLU A 329 -26.96 -7.63 10.61
CA GLU A 329 -27.00 -6.17 10.78
C GLU A 329 -26.66 -5.39 9.50
N THR A 330 -26.10 -6.05 8.48
CA THR A 330 -25.65 -5.41 7.24
C THR A 330 -26.47 -5.83 6.02
N ILE A 331 -26.68 -4.87 5.12
CA ILE A 331 -27.29 -5.11 3.81
C ILE A 331 -26.17 -5.30 2.80
N ARG A 332 -26.28 -6.29 1.92
CA ARG A 332 -25.32 -6.51 0.82
C ARG A 332 -26.01 -6.32 -0.51
N TYR A 333 -25.48 -5.41 -1.34
CA TYR A 333 -25.95 -5.20 -2.70
C TYR A 333 -24.97 -5.83 -3.69
N GLU A 334 -25.50 -6.61 -4.63
CA GLU A 334 -24.71 -7.09 -5.76
C GLU A 334 -24.64 -6.04 -6.86
N ALA A 335 -23.42 -5.80 -7.32
CA ALA A 335 -23.07 -4.88 -8.39
C ALA A 335 -21.97 -5.51 -9.25
N VAL A 336 -21.50 -4.77 -10.23
CA VAL A 336 -20.29 -5.10 -10.97
C VAL A 336 -19.29 -3.96 -10.89
N MET A 337 -18.02 -4.34 -10.83
CA MET A 337 -16.89 -3.43 -10.96
C MET A 337 -16.38 -3.56 -12.40
N VAL A 338 -16.41 -2.46 -13.14
CA VAL A 338 -15.97 -2.42 -14.56
C VAL A 338 -15.10 -1.19 -14.82
N PRO A 339 -14.11 -1.27 -15.73
CA PRO A 339 -13.39 -0.10 -16.19
C PRO A 339 -14.31 0.96 -16.78
N LEU A 340 -14.00 2.23 -16.47
CA LEU A 340 -14.71 3.39 -16.99
C LEU A 340 -14.52 3.49 -18.51
N ASP A 341 -13.29 3.32 -18.98
CA ASP A 341 -12.97 3.14 -20.40
C ASP A 341 -12.77 1.64 -20.69
N PRO A 342 -13.63 0.99 -21.50
CA PRO A 342 -13.54 -0.43 -21.79
C PRO A 342 -12.30 -0.83 -22.59
N LYS A 343 -11.60 0.12 -23.21
CA LYS A 343 -10.35 -0.13 -23.95
C LYS A 343 -9.11 0.02 -23.07
N LYS A 344 -9.24 0.65 -21.91
CA LYS A 344 -8.14 1.00 -21.00
C LYS A 344 -8.38 0.42 -19.61
N PRO A 345 -7.86 -0.80 -19.29
CA PRO A 345 -8.03 -1.39 -17.96
C PRO A 345 -7.46 -0.53 -16.82
N GLU A 346 -6.48 0.31 -17.12
CA GLU A 346 -5.86 1.24 -16.19
C GLU A 346 -6.76 2.45 -15.84
N SER A 347 -7.84 2.68 -16.58
CA SER A 347 -8.84 3.71 -16.24
C SER A 347 -9.49 3.41 -14.88
N PRO A 348 -10.04 4.41 -14.16
CA PRO A 348 -10.82 4.17 -12.94
C PRO A 348 -11.89 3.10 -13.16
N TRP A 349 -12.16 2.26 -12.17
CA TRP A 349 -13.24 1.29 -12.26
C TRP A 349 -14.49 1.81 -11.57
N MET A 350 -15.63 1.75 -12.25
CA MET A 350 -16.92 2.18 -11.73
C MET A 350 -17.67 1.03 -11.05
N GLN A 351 -18.41 1.36 -10.00
CA GLN A 351 -19.30 0.43 -9.29
C GLN A 351 -20.71 0.71 -9.77
N VAL A 352 -21.28 -0.24 -10.50
CA VAL A 352 -22.56 -0.03 -11.19
C VAL A 352 -23.36 -1.31 -11.21
N THR A 353 -24.67 -1.22 -11.38
CA THR A 353 -25.46 -2.38 -11.76
C THR A 353 -25.24 -2.68 -13.25
N PRO A 354 -25.39 -3.93 -13.72
CA PRO A 354 -25.22 -4.26 -15.13
C PRO A 354 -26.06 -3.40 -16.08
N ARG A 355 -27.27 -2.99 -15.63
CA ARG A 355 -28.21 -2.19 -16.42
C ARG A 355 -27.71 -0.77 -16.75
N ILE A 356 -26.89 -0.17 -15.89
CA ILE A 356 -26.48 1.23 -16.05
C ILE A 356 -25.11 1.41 -16.73
N ILE A 357 -24.37 0.31 -16.98
CA ILE A 357 -23.05 0.36 -17.66
C ILE A 357 -23.15 1.12 -18.98
N GLY A 358 -24.15 0.78 -19.81
CA GLY A 358 -24.34 1.40 -21.12
C GLY A 358 -24.65 2.90 -21.03
N ALA A 359 -25.44 3.30 -20.03
CA ALA A 359 -25.75 4.71 -19.79
C ALA A 359 -24.50 5.49 -19.39
N VAL A 360 -23.70 4.98 -18.45
CA VAL A 360 -22.46 5.65 -18.01
C VAL A 360 -21.47 5.76 -19.17
N ARG A 361 -21.29 4.71 -19.98
CA ARG A 361 -20.39 4.76 -21.15
C ARG A 361 -20.83 5.79 -22.18
N LYS A 362 -22.15 5.97 -22.40
CA LYS A 362 -22.68 7.03 -23.28
C LYS A 362 -22.41 8.44 -22.75
N LEU A 363 -22.42 8.65 -21.43
CA LEU A 363 -22.07 9.97 -20.86
C LEU A 363 -20.61 10.37 -21.14
N LEU A 364 -19.73 9.38 -21.27
CA LEU A 364 -18.31 9.59 -21.54
C LEU A 364 -17.99 9.61 -23.04
N ALA A 365 -18.84 8.99 -23.85
CA ALA A 365 -18.73 8.94 -25.29
C ALA A 365 -19.62 10.04 -25.91
N GLY A 366 -19.02 11.19 -26.22
CA GLY A 366 -19.75 12.29 -26.84
C GLY A 366 -19.00 13.60 -26.72
N GLN A 367 -19.51 14.61 -27.43
CA GLN A 367 -18.98 15.95 -27.33
C GLN A 367 -19.30 16.53 -25.94
N GLN A 368 -18.26 16.90 -25.21
CA GLN A 368 -18.38 17.55 -23.92
C GLN A 368 -18.52 19.06 -24.18
N TYR A 369 -19.65 19.65 -23.80
CA TYR A 369 -19.93 21.07 -24.00
C TYR A 369 -19.49 21.94 -22.81
N TYR A 370 -19.18 21.33 -21.67
CA TYR A 370 -18.77 22.02 -20.45
C TYR A 370 -17.30 21.73 -20.17
N GLU A 371 -16.56 22.79 -19.90
CA GLU A 371 -15.20 22.71 -19.36
C GLU A 371 -15.28 22.86 -17.83
N ALA A 372 -14.70 21.90 -17.12
CA ALA A 372 -14.66 21.93 -15.66
C ALA A 372 -13.39 22.64 -15.21
N HIS A 373 -13.54 23.69 -14.43
CA HIS A 373 -12.43 24.42 -13.80
C HIS A 373 -12.42 24.16 -12.29
N GLU A 374 -11.24 24.02 -11.70
CA GLU A 374 -11.10 24.09 -10.25
C GLU A 374 -11.53 25.50 -9.79
N GLY A 375 -12.29 25.57 -8.71
CA GLY A 375 -12.65 26.85 -8.10
C GLY A 375 -11.44 27.52 -7.42
N VAL A 376 -11.68 28.58 -6.65
CA VAL A 376 -10.60 29.29 -5.94
C VAL A 376 -9.96 28.38 -4.88
N ASN A 377 -8.67 28.07 -5.06
CA ASN A 377 -7.85 27.32 -4.12
C ASN A 377 -6.85 28.25 -3.42
N VAL A 378 -7.06 28.48 -2.13
CA VAL A 378 -6.23 29.38 -1.31
C VAL A 378 -5.20 28.63 -0.44
N ALA A 379 -5.19 27.30 -0.50
CA ALA A 379 -4.39 26.36 0.30
C ALA A 379 -4.57 26.45 1.84
N LEU A 380 -4.63 27.64 2.44
CA LEU A 380 -4.77 27.90 3.87
C LEU A 380 -6.12 28.54 4.21
N ASN A 381 -7.20 27.77 4.06
CA ASN A 381 -8.58 28.23 4.23
C ASN A 381 -8.82 29.00 5.54
N GLN A 382 -8.18 28.61 6.65
CA GLN A 382 -8.33 29.27 7.97
C GLN A 382 -7.85 30.72 8.04
N VAL A 383 -7.09 31.19 7.05
CA VAL A 383 -6.62 32.58 6.95
C VAL A 383 -7.38 33.32 5.86
N TYR A 384 -7.63 32.67 4.73
CA TYR A 384 -8.25 33.33 3.58
C TYR A 384 -9.77 33.37 3.63
N TYR A 385 -10.42 32.42 4.32
CA TYR A 385 -11.88 32.41 4.49
C TYR A 385 -12.25 33.23 5.72
N VAL A 386 -13.13 34.21 5.52
CA VAL A 386 -13.49 35.19 6.53
C VAL A 386 -15.00 35.37 6.65
N GLU A 387 -15.43 35.91 7.78
CA GLU A 387 -16.78 36.42 8.01
C GLU A 387 -16.71 37.93 8.18
N ILE A 388 -17.60 38.66 7.50
CA ILE A 388 -17.75 40.10 7.72
C ILE A 388 -18.64 40.28 8.96
N LYS A 389 -18.11 40.96 9.98
CA LYS A 389 -18.81 41.33 11.22
C LYS A 389 -19.52 42.68 11.11
N GLY A 390 -19.00 43.57 10.29
CA GLY A 390 -19.56 44.90 10.09
C GLY A 390 -18.76 45.71 9.07
N LYS A 391 -19.24 46.93 8.83
CA LYS A 391 -18.61 47.90 7.94
C LYS A 391 -18.40 49.21 8.71
N ARG A 392 -17.20 49.77 8.64
CA ARG A 392 -16.85 51.06 9.26
C ARG A 392 -17.40 52.22 8.42
N SER A 393 -17.39 53.42 9.00
CA SER A 393 -17.86 54.64 8.34
C SER A 393 -17.02 55.05 7.13
N ASP A 394 -15.74 54.69 7.11
CA ASP A 394 -14.80 54.88 5.98
C ASP A 394 -15.00 53.87 4.85
N GLY A 395 -15.88 52.88 5.04
CA GLY A 395 -16.17 51.84 4.06
C GLY A 395 -15.35 50.56 4.22
N GLU A 396 -14.40 50.50 5.15
CA GLU A 396 -13.61 49.30 5.42
C GLU A 396 -14.43 48.21 6.12
N LEU A 397 -14.03 46.96 5.91
CA LEU A 397 -14.72 45.79 6.45
C LEU A 397 -14.07 45.33 7.75
N ILE A 398 -14.88 45.14 8.79
CA ILE A 398 -14.47 44.43 10.00
C ILE A 398 -14.70 42.94 9.74
N ILE A 399 -13.62 42.16 9.70
CA ILE A 399 -13.66 40.73 9.43
C ILE A 399 -13.14 39.92 10.61
N THR A 400 -13.50 38.63 10.63
CA THR A 400 -12.81 37.62 11.42
C THR A 400 -12.52 36.39 10.59
N ASN A 401 -11.48 35.63 10.96
CA ASN A 401 -11.19 34.32 10.38
C ASN A 401 -11.73 33.21 11.29
N PRO A 402 -12.97 32.73 11.07
CA PRO A 402 -13.57 31.72 11.92
C PRO A 402 -12.83 30.37 11.79
N PRO A 403 -12.92 29.48 12.81
CA PRO A 403 -12.32 28.15 12.73
C PRO A 403 -12.95 27.35 11.57
N GLU A 404 -12.10 26.71 10.77
CA GLU A 404 -12.54 25.80 9.70
C GLU A 404 -12.42 24.34 10.16
N PRO A 405 -13.52 23.55 10.09
CA PRO A 405 -13.50 22.17 10.52
C PRO A 405 -12.62 21.29 9.62
N GLY A 406 -12.00 20.27 10.20
CA GLY A 406 -11.17 19.29 9.48
C GLY A 406 -9.75 19.76 9.17
N GLN A 407 -9.35 20.93 9.66
CA GLN A 407 -8.00 21.46 9.45
C GLN A 407 -7.02 20.94 10.49
N LYS A 408 -5.85 20.47 10.04
CA LYS A 408 -4.81 19.91 10.91
C LYS A 408 -4.01 20.99 11.66
N LYS A 409 -3.85 22.17 11.04
CA LYS A 409 -3.10 23.29 11.63
C LYS A 409 -4.01 24.10 12.54
N LYS A 410 -3.52 24.43 13.72
CA LYS A 410 -4.18 25.41 14.61
C LYS A 410 -3.73 26.80 14.18
N ILE A 411 -4.68 27.64 13.79
CA ILE A 411 -4.47 29.03 13.39
C ILE A 411 -5.24 29.90 14.38
N LYS A 412 -4.63 31.00 14.82
CA LYS A 412 -5.28 31.99 15.70
C LYS A 412 -6.45 32.67 15.00
N GLN A 413 -7.55 32.87 15.71
CA GLN A 413 -8.67 33.69 15.25
C GLN A 413 -8.37 35.13 15.63
N VAL A 414 -8.48 36.03 14.68
CA VAL A 414 -8.29 37.47 14.88
C VAL A 414 -9.49 38.21 14.29
N GLU A 415 -9.76 39.38 14.86
CA GLU A 415 -10.57 40.39 14.19
C GLU A 415 -9.62 41.40 13.54
N ALA A 416 -9.90 41.77 12.30
CA ALA A 416 -9.10 42.72 11.56
C ALA A 416 -10.00 43.61 10.71
N VAL A 417 -9.51 44.81 10.44
CA VAL A 417 -10.13 45.69 9.44
C VAL A 417 -9.39 45.44 8.13
N ILE A 418 -10.09 45.34 7.00
CA ILE A 418 -9.51 45.18 5.67
C ILE A 418 -10.27 45.98 4.61
N GLU A 419 -9.59 46.28 3.51
CA GLU A 419 -10.17 46.89 2.32
C GLU A 419 -11.17 45.94 1.65
N PRO A 420 -12.34 46.42 1.18
CA PRO A 420 -13.37 45.58 0.57
C PRO A 420 -12.97 45.01 -0.79
N ASP A 421 -12.05 45.66 -1.51
CA ASP A 421 -11.67 45.36 -2.90
C ASP A 421 -11.10 43.95 -3.11
N LEU A 422 -10.55 43.35 -2.05
CA LEU A 422 -10.00 42.00 -2.08
C LEU A 422 -10.98 40.95 -1.56
N VAL A 423 -12.18 41.32 -1.12
CA VAL A 423 -13.11 40.44 -0.40
C VAL A 423 -14.28 40.04 -1.30
N TYR A 424 -14.39 38.74 -1.55
CA TYR A 424 -15.40 38.17 -2.45
C TYR A 424 -16.32 37.21 -1.70
N PRO A 425 -17.62 37.14 -2.03
CA PRO A 425 -18.50 36.10 -1.52
C PRO A 425 -17.96 34.70 -1.84
N LEU A 426 -17.99 33.80 -0.86
CA LEU A 426 -17.50 32.44 -1.00
C LEU A 426 -18.66 31.44 -0.95
N ILE A 427 -18.79 30.66 -2.02
CA ILE A 427 -19.62 29.46 -2.04
C ILE A 427 -18.70 28.25 -1.90
N ARG A 428 -18.96 27.38 -0.91
CA ARG A 428 -18.22 26.13 -0.74
C ARG A 428 -19.06 24.96 -1.23
N GLY A 429 -18.40 23.87 -1.63
CA GLY A 429 -19.09 22.67 -2.10
C GLY A 429 -20.15 22.12 -1.14
N ARG A 430 -19.93 22.22 0.18
CA ARG A 430 -20.91 21.80 1.22
C ARG A 430 -22.17 22.67 1.30
N ASP A 431 -22.08 23.89 0.78
CA ASP A 431 -23.14 24.90 0.81
C ASP A 431 -24.02 24.79 -0.47
N ILE A 432 -23.61 24.00 -1.47
CA ILE A 432 -24.39 23.72 -2.68
C ILE A 432 -25.52 22.73 -2.35
N LYS A 433 -26.74 23.07 -2.76
CA LYS A 433 -27.96 22.25 -2.64
C LYS A 433 -28.51 21.94 -4.02
N LYS A 434 -29.53 21.08 -4.07
CA LYS A 434 -30.24 20.78 -5.31
C LYS A 434 -30.87 22.09 -5.81
N TRP A 435 -30.35 22.61 -6.92
CA TRP A 435 -30.81 23.82 -7.64
C TRP A 435 -30.44 25.20 -7.06
N TYR A 436 -29.74 25.28 -5.93
CA TYR A 436 -29.30 26.57 -5.39
C TYR A 436 -28.04 26.42 -4.52
N ALA A 437 -27.35 27.53 -4.28
CA ALA A 437 -26.27 27.60 -3.30
C ALA A 437 -26.75 28.41 -2.09
N GLU A 438 -26.57 27.87 -0.89
CA GLU A 438 -26.90 28.57 0.34
C GLU A 438 -25.75 29.50 0.73
N PHE A 439 -26.00 30.81 0.77
CA PHE A 439 -24.97 31.76 1.18
C PHE A 439 -24.86 31.79 2.71
N LYS A 440 -23.80 31.18 3.24
CA LYS A 440 -23.55 31.06 4.70
C LYS A 440 -22.80 32.26 5.30
N ASN A 441 -22.98 33.47 4.74
CA ASN A 441 -22.25 34.67 5.14
C ASN A 441 -20.72 34.47 5.18
N ARG A 442 -20.18 33.73 4.20
CA ARG A 442 -18.75 33.43 4.10
C ARG A 442 -18.14 34.16 2.93
N TYR A 443 -16.93 34.65 3.14
CA TYR A 443 -16.17 35.41 2.17
C TYR A 443 -14.76 34.85 2.05
N VAL A 444 -14.08 35.21 0.98
CA VAL A 444 -12.67 34.87 0.72
C VAL A 444 -11.91 36.14 0.37
N ILE A 445 -10.72 36.29 0.95
CA ILE A 445 -9.78 37.34 0.55
C ILE A 445 -8.99 36.81 -0.65
N ILE A 446 -9.01 37.50 -1.78
CA ILE A 446 -8.29 37.11 -3.00
C ILE A 446 -7.27 38.21 -3.34
N PRO A 447 -6.00 38.08 -2.93
CA PRO A 447 -4.96 39.06 -3.22
C PRO A 447 -4.37 38.84 -4.63
N HIS A 448 -5.23 38.78 -5.65
CA HIS A 448 -4.85 38.59 -7.04
C HIS A 448 -5.48 39.68 -7.90
N ASP A 449 -4.79 40.06 -8.96
CA ASP A 449 -5.35 40.96 -9.96
C ASP A 449 -6.50 40.24 -10.71
N PRO A 450 -7.72 40.80 -10.77
CA PRO A 450 -8.89 40.13 -11.33
C PRO A 450 -8.86 39.99 -12.86
N LYS A 451 -8.01 40.76 -13.56
CA LYS A 451 -7.88 40.70 -15.02
C LYS A 451 -6.86 39.67 -15.45
N THR A 452 -5.77 39.53 -14.69
CA THR A 452 -4.63 38.66 -15.05
C THR A 452 -4.57 37.37 -14.25
N GLY A 453 -5.27 37.31 -13.11
CA GLY A 453 -5.21 36.19 -12.17
C GLY A 453 -3.86 36.05 -11.45
N GLN A 454 -2.94 37.02 -11.60
CA GLN A 454 -1.62 36.97 -10.96
C GLN A 454 -1.69 37.47 -9.51
N PRO A 455 -0.90 36.89 -8.59
CA PRO A 455 -0.80 37.40 -7.23
C PRO A 455 -0.33 38.85 -7.22
N ILE A 456 -0.96 39.70 -6.39
CA ILE A 456 -0.51 41.06 -6.16
C ILE A 456 0.85 41.00 -5.45
N LYS A 457 1.84 41.77 -5.95
CA LYS A 457 3.17 41.78 -5.32
C LYS A 457 3.09 42.34 -3.90
N PRO A 458 3.89 41.83 -2.95
CA PRO A 458 3.88 42.31 -1.57
C PRO A 458 4.09 43.83 -1.43
N GLU A 459 4.89 44.44 -2.30
CA GLU A 459 5.15 45.88 -2.32
C GLU A 459 3.90 46.66 -2.72
N ASP A 460 3.25 46.24 -3.80
CA ASP A 460 2.02 46.86 -4.29
C ASP A 460 0.88 46.68 -3.28
N MET A 461 0.80 45.51 -2.64
CA MET A 461 -0.19 45.22 -1.61
C MET A 461 -0.02 46.10 -0.38
N LYS A 462 1.22 46.39 0.06
CA LYS A 462 1.47 47.32 1.18
C LYS A 462 0.97 48.72 0.89
N THR A 463 1.06 49.16 -0.37
CA THR A 463 0.68 50.52 -0.77
C THR A 463 -0.83 50.63 -1.03
N LEU A 464 -1.40 49.66 -1.73
CA LEU A 464 -2.79 49.70 -2.18
C LEU A 464 -3.77 49.07 -1.18
N PHE A 465 -3.32 48.07 -0.41
CA PHE A 465 -4.13 47.31 0.54
C PHE A 465 -3.38 47.12 1.88
N PRO A 466 -2.95 48.21 2.54
CA PRO A 466 -2.14 48.15 3.76
C PRO A 466 -2.76 47.33 4.90
N ASN A 467 -4.08 47.33 5.04
CA ASN A 467 -4.78 46.58 6.08
C ASN A 467 -4.83 45.09 5.78
N ALA A 468 -5.16 44.69 4.56
CA ALA A 468 -5.06 43.29 4.13
C ALA A 468 -3.62 42.76 4.25
N PHE A 469 -2.61 43.56 3.89
CA PHE A 469 -1.20 43.19 4.08
C PHE A 469 -0.84 42.97 5.56
N SER A 470 -1.33 43.85 6.44
CA SER A 470 -1.14 43.76 7.89
C SER A 470 -1.81 42.51 8.46
N TYR A 471 -3.03 42.19 8.01
CA TYR A 471 -3.74 40.98 8.37
C TYR A 471 -2.95 39.71 7.99
N PHE A 472 -2.50 39.58 6.75
CA PHE A 472 -1.72 38.41 6.32
C PHE A 472 -0.38 38.29 7.04
N SER A 473 0.25 39.41 7.41
CA SER A 473 1.51 39.41 8.15
C SER A 473 1.40 38.79 9.55
N LEU A 474 0.19 38.63 10.09
CA LEU A 474 -0.05 37.94 11.36
C LEU A 474 0.16 36.42 11.29
N PHE A 475 0.25 35.84 10.09
CA PHE A 475 0.25 34.38 9.84
C PHE A 475 1.49 33.87 9.09
N LYS A 476 2.56 34.68 9.06
CA LYS A 476 3.85 34.30 8.46
C LYS A 476 4.58 33.23 9.25
#